data_AF-A0A9P6WK61-F1
#
_entry.id   AF-A0A9P6WK61-F1
#
_cell.length_a   1.000
_cell.length_b   1.000
_cell.length_c   1.000
_cell.angle_alpha   90.00
_cell.angle_beta   90.00
_cell.angle_gamma   90.00
#
_symmetry.space_group_name_H-M   'P 1'
#
loop_
_entity.id
_entity.type
_entity.pdbx_description
1 polymer ?
#
loop_
_entity_poly.entity_id
_entity_poly.type
_entity_poly.pdbx_seq_one_letter_code
_entity_poly.pdbx_strand_id
1 'polypeptide(L)'
;MSAYPIYFKEPVRVSIHWLRYQAHNKPHLFFSGFIAFLGPVFLFAGTPLRRTFLYADATPLPLDGYPVPNRARSSPAGYED
;
A
#
# COMPACT_ATOMS: atom_id res chain seq x y z
N MET A 1 1.69 38.34 -16.41
CA MET A 1 1.32 36.93 -16.67
C MET A 1 2.55 36.05 -16.49
N SER A 2 2.52 35.10 -15.56
CA SER A 2 3.60 34.10 -15.40
C SER A 2 3.61 33.19 -16.63
N ALA A 3 4.66 33.27 -17.46
CA ALA A 3 4.79 32.48 -18.67
C ALA A 3 5.06 31.01 -18.32
N TYR A 4 4.33 30.07 -18.94
CA TYR A 4 4.61 28.64 -18.79
C TYR A 4 5.99 28.33 -19.40
N PRO A 5 6.96 27.81 -18.63
CA PRO A 5 8.32 27.58 -19.13
C PRO A 5 8.33 26.46 -20.17
N ILE A 6 9.02 26.64 -21.30
CA ILE A 6 9.04 25.66 -22.40
C ILE A 6 9.91 24.44 -22.02
N TYR A 7 9.33 23.23 -22.13
CA TYR A 7 9.74 22.04 -21.35
C TYR A 7 10.75 21.07 -22.02
N PHE A 8 11.18 21.29 -23.27
CA PHE A 8 11.75 20.19 -24.08
C PHE A 8 13.28 19.99 -24.07
N LYS A 9 14.08 20.86 -23.45
CA LYS A 9 15.56 20.81 -23.58
C LYS A 9 16.32 20.22 -22.38
N GLU A 10 15.76 20.25 -21.18
CA GLU A 10 16.45 19.77 -19.96
C GLU A 10 15.48 19.01 -19.03
N PRO A 11 15.21 17.72 -19.28
CA PRO A 11 14.06 17.03 -18.68
C PRO A 11 14.11 17.01 -17.14
N VAL A 12 15.27 16.77 -16.53
CA VAL A 12 15.40 16.67 -15.07
C VAL A 12 15.27 18.03 -14.38
N ARG A 13 16.01 19.04 -14.85
CA ARG A 13 16.00 20.38 -14.25
C ARG A 13 14.62 21.03 -14.38
N VAL A 14 13.99 20.82 -15.53
CA VAL A 14 12.64 21.30 -15.83
C VAL A 14 11.58 20.61 -14.95
N SER A 15 11.67 19.29 -14.76
CA SER A 15 10.75 18.55 -13.88
C SER A 15 10.77 19.09 -12.45
N ILE A 16 11.97 19.30 -11.89
CA ILE A 16 12.14 19.80 -10.53
C ILE A 16 11.60 21.23 -10.40
N HIS A 17 11.88 22.10 -11.38
CA HIS A 17 11.37 23.46 -11.38
C HIS A 17 9.83 23.51 -11.49
N TRP A 18 9.23 22.63 -12.29
CA TRP A 18 7.79 22.51 -12.43
C TRP A 18 7.11 22.08 -11.12
N LEU A 19 7.64 21.05 -10.46
CA LEU A 19 7.10 20.60 -9.16
C LEU A 19 7.14 21.74 -8.13
N ARG A 20 8.24 22.50 -8.06
CA ARG A 20 8.39 23.66 -7.17
C ARG A 20 7.41 24.78 -7.51
N TYR A 21 7.16 25.03 -8.80
CA TYR A 21 6.20 26.03 -9.26
C TYR A 21 4.77 25.65 -8.87
N GLN A 22 4.39 24.38 -9.09
CA GLN A 22 3.04 23.91 -8.76
C GLN A 22 2.80 23.87 -7.26
N ALA A 23 3.81 23.50 -6.46
CA ALA A 23 3.74 23.54 -5.01
C ALA A 23 3.44 24.95 -4.46
N HIS A 24 4.03 26.00 -5.03
CA HIS A 24 3.80 27.39 -4.58
C HIS A 24 2.51 28.02 -5.15
N ASN A 25 2.20 27.81 -6.42
CA ASN A 25 1.07 28.49 -7.07
C ASN A 25 -0.27 27.78 -6.83
N LYS A 26 -0.26 26.44 -6.72
CA LYS A 26 -1.47 25.62 -6.54
C LYS A 26 -1.19 24.49 -5.54
N PRO A 27 -0.93 24.82 -4.26
CA PRO A 27 -0.55 23.85 -3.25
C PRO A 27 -1.61 22.75 -3.07
N HIS A 28 -2.89 23.10 -3.12
CA HIS A 28 -4.00 22.16 -2.92
C HIS A 28 -3.98 21.01 -3.94
N LEU A 29 -3.75 21.30 -5.24
CA LEU A 29 -3.68 20.25 -6.27
C LEU A 29 -2.37 19.45 -6.18
N PHE A 30 -1.27 20.14 -5.89
CA PHE A 30 0.04 19.51 -5.83
C PHE A 30 0.14 18.51 -4.68
N PHE A 31 -0.18 18.95 -3.45
CA PHE A 31 -0.06 18.09 -2.28
C PHE A 31 -1.13 17.00 -2.24
N SER A 32 -2.35 17.25 -2.72
CA SER A 32 -3.37 16.20 -2.81
C SER A 32 -2.92 15.07 -3.74
N GLY A 33 -2.42 15.40 -4.93
CA GLY A 33 -1.93 14.42 -5.90
C GLY A 33 -0.66 13.71 -5.39
N PHE A 34 0.24 14.44 -4.75
CA PHE A 34 1.47 13.86 -4.19
C PHE A 34 1.19 12.85 -3.07
N ILE A 35 0.31 13.20 -2.12
CA ILE A 35 -0.09 12.28 -1.05
C ILE A 35 -0.83 11.07 -1.62
N ALA A 36 -1.74 11.29 -2.58
CA ALA A 36 -2.43 10.20 -3.25
C ALA A 36 -1.46 9.25 -3.98
N PHE A 37 -0.42 9.79 -4.61
CA PHE A 37 0.62 8.99 -5.27
C PHE A 37 1.52 8.23 -4.29
N LEU A 38 1.83 8.83 -3.14
CA LEU A 38 2.61 8.15 -2.10
C LEU A 38 1.91 6.89 -1.58
N GLY A 39 0.58 6.86 -1.52
CA GLY A 39 -0.18 5.69 -1.07
C GLY A 39 0.18 4.38 -1.82
N PRO A 40 -0.02 4.31 -3.16
CA PRO A 40 0.41 3.18 -3.97
C PRO A 40 1.91 2.89 -3.86
N VAL A 41 2.76 3.92 -3.81
CA VAL A 41 4.21 3.73 -3.67
C VAL A 41 4.55 3.00 -2.37
N PHE A 42 3.95 3.39 -1.24
CA PHE A 42 4.14 2.70 0.03
C PHE A 42 3.51 1.30 0.04
N LEU A 43 2.41 1.08 -0.68
CA LEU A 43 1.86 -0.26 -0.84
C LEU A 43 2.84 -1.18 -1.58
N PHE A 44 3.43 -0.74 -2.69
CA PHE A 44 4.35 -1.56 -3.47
C PHE A 44 5.73 -1.71 -2.83
N ALA A 45 6.28 -0.63 -2.26
CA ALA A 45 7.63 -0.66 -1.69
C ALA A 45 7.65 -0.99 -0.19
N GLY A 46 6.69 -0.45 0.58
CA GLY A 46 6.65 -0.59 2.02
C GLY A 46 6.16 -1.95 2.51
N THR A 47 5.15 -2.54 1.86
CA THR A 47 4.62 -3.86 2.28
C THR A 47 5.64 -5.01 2.17
N PRO A 48 6.44 -5.17 1.09
CA PRO A 48 7.44 -6.24 1.05
C PRO A 48 8.57 -5.97 2.06
N LEU A 49 8.99 -4.71 2.23
CA LEU A 49 10.02 -4.35 3.21
C LEU A 49 9.59 -4.73 4.63
N ARG A 50 8.33 -4.46 4.98
CA ARG A 50 7.74 -4.84 6.26
C ARG A 50 7.76 -6.35 6.49
N ARG A 51 7.35 -7.13 5.48
CA ARG A 51 7.27 -8.59 5.57
C ARG A 51 8.64 -9.25 5.74
N THR A 52 9.67 -8.69 5.11
CA THR A 52 11.03 -9.25 5.16
C THR A 52 11.79 -8.87 6.43
N PHE A 53 11.68 -7.62 6.88
CA PHE A 53 12.55 -7.11 7.94
C PHE A 53 11.87 -6.93 9.30
N LEU A 54 10.54 -6.85 9.36
CA LEU A 54 9.84 -6.55 10.61
C LEU A 54 8.97 -7.72 11.08
N TYR A 55 7.88 -8.02 10.38
CA TYR A 55 6.93 -9.04 10.80
C TYR A 55 6.11 -9.59 9.63
N ALA A 56 5.73 -10.87 9.76
CA ALA A 56 4.87 -11.55 8.82
C ALA A 56 3.42 -11.05 8.89
N ASP A 57 2.65 -11.31 7.84
CA ASP A 57 1.22 -10.99 7.82
C ASP A 57 0.45 -11.83 8.84
N ALA A 58 -0.69 -11.32 9.29
CA ALA A 58 -1.58 -12.03 10.20
C ALA A 58 -2.10 -13.33 9.56
N THR A 59 -2.26 -14.37 10.36
CA THR A 59 -2.92 -15.60 9.93
C THR A 59 -4.40 -15.32 9.63
N PRO A 60 -4.99 -16.02 8.65
CA PRO A 60 -6.39 -15.83 8.31
C PRO A 60 -7.28 -16.23 9.49
N LEU A 61 -8.27 -15.40 9.79
CA LEU A 61 -9.29 -15.74 10.78
C LEU A 61 -10.19 -16.85 10.21
N PRO A 62 -10.61 -17.85 11.01
CA PRO A 62 -11.59 -18.84 10.56
C PRO A 62 -12.95 -18.15 10.37
N LEU A 63 -13.28 -17.82 9.12
CA LEU A 63 -14.57 -17.22 8.75
C LEU A 63 -15.68 -18.28 8.60
N ASP A 64 -15.29 -19.53 8.35
CA ASP A 64 -16.20 -20.64 8.04
C ASP A 64 -16.82 -21.32 9.29
N GLY A 65 -16.72 -20.66 10.46
CA GLY A 65 -17.29 -21.16 11.71
C GLY A 65 -16.38 -22.14 12.46
N TYR A 66 -16.96 -23.17 13.06
CA TYR A 66 -16.21 -24.13 13.86
C TYR A 66 -15.27 -24.97 12.98
N PRO A 67 -13.97 -25.09 13.32
CA PRO A 67 -13.01 -25.82 12.51
C PRO A 67 -13.28 -27.33 12.60
N VAL A 68 -14.10 -27.84 11.66
CA VAL A 68 -14.37 -29.27 11.55
C VAL A 68 -13.15 -29.95 10.91
N PRO A 69 -12.53 -30.94 11.56
CA PRO A 69 -11.39 -31.63 10.97
C PRO A 69 -11.83 -32.45 9.75
N ASN A 70 -11.11 -32.31 8.64
CA ASN A 70 -11.33 -33.13 7.44
C ASN A 70 -10.74 -34.54 7.61
N ARG A 71 -11.31 -35.30 8.53
CA ARG A 71 -10.94 -36.69 8.80
C ARG A 71 -12.18 -37.55 8.96
N ALA A 72 -12.06 -38.84 8.68
CA ALA A 72 -13.09 -39.81 9.00
C ALA A 72 -13.35 -39.85 10.52
N ARG A 73 -14.61 -40.14 10.89
CA ARG A 73 -14.99 -40.27 12.30
C ARG A 73 -14.21 -41.41 12.95
N SER A 74 -13.65 -41.15 14.13
CA SER A 74 -13.07 -42.15 15.01
C SER A 74 -14.07 -42.44 16.12
N SER A 75 -14.32 -43.70 16.45
CA SER A 75 -15.16 -44.04 17.60
C SER A 75 -14.53 -43.47 18.88
N PRO A 76 -15.22 -42.59 19.62
CA PRO A 76 -14.77 -42.20 20.95
C PRO A 76 -14.98 -43.37 21.92
N ALA A 77 -14.28 -43.34 23.06
CA ALA A 77 -14.47 -44.24 24.18
C ALA A 77 -14.31 -43.43 25.49
N GLY A 78 -14.96 -43.84 26.57
CA GLY A 78 -14.74 -43.28 27.92
C GLY A 78 -15.89 -42.45 28.51
N TYR A 79 -17.07 -42.42 27.87
CA TYR A 79 -18.30 -41.80 28.40
C TYR A 79 -19.52 -42.67 28.06
N GLU A 80 -19.41 -43.98 28.23
CA GLU A 80 -20.45 -44.96 27.87
C GLU A 80 -21.47 -45.22 29.01
N ASP A 81 -21.44 -44.39 30.05
CA ASP A 81 -22.28 -44.50 31.25
C ASP A 81 -23.75 -44.12 30.99
#